data_AF-A0AAA9Z7U8-F1
#
_entry.id   AF-A0AAA9Z7U8-F1
#
_cell.length_a   1.000
_cell.length_b   1.000
_cell.length_c   1.000
_cell.angle_alpha   90.00
_cell.angle_beta   90.00
_cell.angle_gamma   90.00
#
_symmetry.space_group_name_H-M   'P 1'
#
loop_
_entity.id
_entity.type
_entity.pdbx_description
1 polymer ?
#
loop_
_entity_poly.entity_id
_entity_poly.type
_entity_poly.pdbx_seq_one_letter_code
_entity_poly.pdbx_strand_id
1 'polypeptide(L)'
;MSKSLVKKALALVEEGLSDSKKKSEKSAATGKKRKSDDSDIMPRHHKMVRYVGKKGRKEATDVLRRRPESLTVMEARKRIQNRKDNTEDNVRRLLLLSSANIGEETGAKLVKRAQTGRYVVTADEFMDKKDNKESAFDEEDFEKFEQELLTSVLNQ
;
A
#
# COMPACT_ATOMS: atom_id res chain seq x y z
N MET A 1 -23.56 -16.69 55.69
CA MET A 1 -23.99 -16.87 54.28
C MET A 1 -22.91 -17.63 53.52
N SER A 2 -23.22 -18.81 52.97
CA SER A 2 -22.22 -19.62 52.27
C SER A 2 -21.97 -19.10 50.85
N LYS A 3 -20.72 -19.21 50.39
CA LYS A 3 -20.33 -18.81 49.01
C LYS A 3 -21.12 -19.54 47.93
N SER A 4 -21.58 -20.76 48.22
CA SER A 4 -22.42 -21.56 47.31
C SER A 4 -23.82 -20.98 47.15
N LEU A 5 -24.39 -20.39 48.20
CA LEU A 5 -25.70 -19.76 48.15
C LEU A 5 -25.68 -18.48 47.31
N VAL A 6 -24.62 -17.66 47.46
CA VAL A 6 -24.43 -16.44 46.66
C VAL A 6 -24.29 -16.77 45.17
N LYS A 7 -23.52 -17.81 44.82
CA LYS A 7 -23.40 -18.27 43.42
C LYS A 7 -24.72 -18.75 42.83
N LYS A 8 -25.53 -19.48 43.61
CA LYS A 8 -26.86 -19.94 43.16
C LYS A 8 -27.82 -18.78 42.97
N ALA A 9 -27.80 -17.78 43.85
CA ALA A 9 -28.63 -16.59 43.71
C ALA A 9 -28.28 -15.78 42.44
N LEU A 10 -26.98 -15.63 42.13
CA LEU A 10 -26.54 -14.94 40.92
C LEU A 10 -26.94 -15.70 39.64
N ALA A 11 -26.82 -17.03 39.62
CA ALA A 11 -27.22 -17.84 38.48
C ALA A 11 -28.73 -17.73 38.17
N LEU A 12 -29.58 -17.68 39.20
CA LEU A 12 -31.03 -17.50 39.04
C LEU A 12 -31.39 -16.10 38.49
N VAL A 13 -30.62 -15.08 38.86
CA VAL A 13 -30.78 -13.70 38.33
C VAL A 13 -30.33 -13.62 36.87
N GLU A 14 -29.25 -14.31 36.50
CA GLU A 14 -28.77 -14.36 35.11
C GLU A 14 -29.71 -15.15 34.19
N GLU A 15 -30.32 -16.23 34.69
CA GLU A 15 -31.25 -17.06 33.91
C GLU A 15 -32.53 -16.28 33.56
N GLY A 16 -33.08 -15.50 34.50
CA GLY A 16 -34.27 -14.65 34.29
C GLY A 16 -34.06 -13.46 33.35
N LEU A 17 -32.82 -13.12 32.98
CA LEU A 17 -32.50 -12.06 32.01
C LEU A 17 -32.24 -12.61 30.60
N SER A 18 -32.18 -13.93 30.43
CA SER A 18 -31.68 -14.59 29.21
C SER A 18 -32.76 -15.09 28.24
N ASP A 19 -34.02 -14.70 28.41
CA ASP A 19 -35.15 -15.10 27.55
C ASP A 19 -35.12 -14.52 26.11
N SER A 20 -34.04 -13.86 25.70
CA SER A 20 -33.80 -13.57 24.28
C SER A 20 -32.72 -14.49 23.70
N LYS A 21 -33.20 -15.44 22.89
CA LYS A 21 -32.49 -16.31 21.92
C LYS A 21 -32.17 -17.73 22.40
N LYS A 22 -33.15 -18.61 22.22
CA LYS A 22 -32.88 -20.00 21.80
C LYS A 22 -33.21 -20.17 20.33
N LYS A 23 -32.21 -20.46 19.50
CA LYS A 23 -32.35 -21.38 18.35
C LYS A 23 -31.07 -22.21 18.23
N SER A 24 -31.26 -23.50 18.49
CA SER A 24 -30.56 -24.71 17.99
C SER A 24 -29.08 -24.63 17.60
N GLU A 25 -28.29 -25.55 18.15
CA GLU A 25 -27.65 -26.62 17.34
C GLU A 25 -26.86 -27.59 18.25
N LYS A 26 -27.29 -28.85 18.27
CA LYS A 26 -26.44 -29.99 18.61
C LYS A 26 -25.87 -30.55 17.31
N SER A 27 -24.60 -30.94 17.37
CA SER A 27 -23.85 -31.81 16.46
C SER A 27 -23.56 -31.32 15.03
N ALA A 28 -22.45 -30.59 14.86
CA ALA A 28 -21.54 -30.80 13.72
C ALA A 28 -20.10 -30.49 14.16
N ALA A 29 -19.26 -31.50 14.08
CA ALA A 29 -17.84 -31.46 14.41
C ALA A 29 -17.07 -30.52 13.47
N THR A 30 -16.00 -29.91 14.03
CA THR A 30 -14.77 -29.50 13.34
C THR A 30 -14.93 -28.78 11.99
N GLY A 31 -15.05 -27.46 12.03
CA GLY A 31 -14.87 -26.63 10.84
C GLY A 31 -15.32 -25.20 11.07
N LYS A 32 -14.50 -24.38 11.73
CA LYS A 32 -14.68 -22.91 11.69
C LYS A 32 -14.58 -22.47 10.22
N LYS A 33 -15.71 -22.35 9.53
CA LYS A 33 -15.84 -21.58 8.29
C LYS A 33 -15.49 -20.13 8.63
N ARG A 34 -14.20 -19.80 8.52
CA ARG A 34 -13.73 -18.42 8.53
C ARG A 34 -14.43 -17.74 7.36
N LYS A 35 -15.03 -16.58 7.61
CA LYS A 35 -15.50 -15.68 6.54
C LYS A 35 -14.35 -15.57 5.54
N SER A 36 -14.62 -15.85 4.27
CA SER A 36 -13.64 -15.67 3.21
C SER A 36 -13.22 -14.21 3.26
N ASP A 37 -12.00 -13.99 3.74
CA ASP A 37 -11.37 -12.69 3.67
C ASP A 37 -11.28 -12.36 2.17
N ASP A 38 -11.67 -11.15 1.77
CA ASP A 38 -11.65 -10.64 0.36
C ASP A 38 -10.22 -10.68 -0.25
N SER A 39 -9.29 -11.15 0.57
CA SER A 39 -7.88 -11.25 0.40
C SER A 39 -7.45 -12.59 -0.25
N ASP A 40 -8.33 -13.57 -0.40
CA ASP A 40 -8.05 -14.86 -1.06
C ASP A 40 -8.35 -14.91 -2.57
N ILE A 41 -8.37 -13.75 -3.24
CA ILE A 41 -8.52 -13.66 -4.72
C ILE A 41 -7.42 -14.40 -5.49
N MET A 42 -6.18 -14.41 -4.98
CA MET A 42 -5.03 -14.95 -5.70
C MET A 42 -4.64 -16.36 -5.19
N PRO A 43 -4.39 -17.34 -6.08
CA PRO A 43 -3.92 -18.66 -5.68
C PRO A 43 -2.62 -18.63 -4.86
N ARG A 44 -2.49 -19.55 -3.90
CA ARG A 44 -1.36 -19.58 -2.94
C ARG A 44 0.01 -19.71 -3.60
N HIS A 45 0.12 -20.42 -4.73
CA HIS A 45 1.39 -20.61 -5.44
C HIS A 45 1.85 -19.36 -6.21
N HIS A 46 0.96 -18.41 -6.47
CA HIS A 46 1.30 -17.10 -7.04
C HIS A 46 1.63 -16.05 -5.97
N LYS A 47 1.36 -16.36 -4.69
CA LYS A 47 1.67 -15.45 -3.57
C LYS A 47 3.14 -15.58 -3.18
N MET A 48 3.81 -14.45 -2.96
CA MET A 48 5.14 -14.44 -2.36
C MET A 48 5.01 -14.71 -0.86
N VAL A 49 5.29 -15.95 -0.45
CA VAL A 49 5.14 -16.40 0.93
C VAL A 49 6.50 -16.60 1.58
N ARG A 50 6.67 -16.03 2.78
CA ARG A 50 7.81 -16.30 3.67
C ARG A 50 7.34 -17.11 4.87
N TYR A 51 8.03 -18.22 5.11
CA TYR A 51 7.84 -19.03 6.31
C TYR A 51 8.57 -18.41 7.50
N VAL A 52 7.83 -18.02 8.53
CA VAL A 52 8.39 -17.42 9.75
C VAL A 52 8.06 -18.33 10.93
N GLY A 53 9.05 -18.56 11.80
CA GLY A 53 8.89 -19.40 13.00
C GLY A 53 10.10 -20.27 13.30
N LYS A 54 10.02 -20.99 14.43
CA LYS A 54 11.07 -21.92 14.88
C LYS A 54 10.97 -23.26 14.13
N LYS A 55 12.06 -24.03 14.08
CA LYS A 55 12.05 -25.39 13.49
C LYS A 55 10.90 -26.19 14.09
N GLY A 56 9.96 -26.64 13.25
CA GLY A 56 8.77 -27.41 13.64
C GLY A 56 7.45 -26.65 13.66
N ARG A 57 7.45 -25.32 13.76
CA ARG A 57 6.24 -24.47 13.65
C ARG A 57 6.54 -23.25 12.80
N LYS A 58 6.44 -23.43 11.48
CA LYS A 58 6.61 -22.37 10.50
C LYS A 58 5.23 -21.96 9.98
N GLU A 59 4.88 -20.69 10.14
CA GLU A 59 3.66 -20.12 9.58
C GLU A 59 3.97 -19.43 8.25
N ALA A 60 3.12 -19.69 7.25
CA ALA A 60 3.19 -19.07 5.94
C ALA A 60 2.64 -17.65 6.01
N THR A 61 3.51 -16.65 5.85
CA THR A 61 3.12 -15.22 5.86
C THR A 61 3.34 -14.61 4.48
N ASP A 62 2.34 -13.88 3.96
CA ASP A 62 2.45 -13.15 2.69
C ASP A 62 3.37 -11.92 2.87
N VAL A 63 4.31 -11.74 1.95
CA VAL A 63 5.36 -10.71 2.02
C VAL A 63 4.83 -9.35 1.59
N LEU A 64 4.00 -9.25 0.55
CA LEU A 64 3.50 -7.95 0.06
C LEU A 64 2.47 -7.33 1.00
N ARG A 65 1.74 -8.15 1.75
CA ARG A 65 0.62 -7.71 2.59
C ARG A 65 0.99 -7.31 4.01
N ARG A 66 2.28 -7.30 4.36
CA ARG A 66 2.69 -6.80 5.66
C ARG A 66 2.41 -5.29 5.73
N ARG A 67 1.30 -4.92 6.38
CA ARG A 67 1.31 -3.67 7.16
C ARG A 67 2.52 -3.78 8.08
N PRO A 68 3.40 -2.77 8.16
CA PRO A 68 4.54 -2.85 9.05
C PRO A 68 4.00 -3.15 10.45
N GLU A 69 4.42 -4.27 11.04
CA GLU A 69 4.15 -4.57 12.43
C GLU A 69 4.55 -3.34 13.25
N SER A 70 3.72 -2.97 14.23
CA SER A 70 3.97 -1.82 15.10
C SER A 70 5.41 -1.84 15.58
N LEU A 71 6.16 -0.79 15.25
CA LEU A 71 7.59 -0.70 15.53
C LEU A 71 7.83 -0.89 17.03
N THR A 72 8.51 -1.97 17.41
CA THR A 72 8.83 -2.21 18.82
C THR A 72 9.89 -1.19 19.28
N VAL A 73 9.80 -0.71 20.52
CA VAL A 73 10.75 0.29 21.08
C VAL A 73 12.22 -0.12 20.90
N MET A 74 12.52 -1.41 21.03
CA MET A 74 13.87 -1.94 20.79
C MET A 74 14.35 -1.77 19.34
N GLU A 75 13.47 -1.98 18.37
CA GLU A 75 13.79 -1.80 16.95
C GLU A 75 13.95 -0.33 16.61
N ALA A 76 13.11 0.54 17.19
CA ALA A 76 13.25 1.99 17.08
C ALA A 76 14.62 2.46 17.61
N ARG A 77 15.02 1.98 18.80
CA ARG A 77 16.33 2.29 19.39
C ARG A 77 17.48 1.82 18.50
N LYS A 78 17.41 0.60 17.95
CA LYS A 78 18.42 0.08 17.01
C LYS A 78 18.51 0.94 15.74
N ARG A 79 17.37 1.38 15.19
CA ARG A 79 17.35 2.27 14.02
C ARG A 79 17.96 3.64 14.31
N ILE A 80 17.71 4.20 15.49
CA ILE A 80 18.29 5.48 15.91
C ILE A 80 19.80 5.34 16.13
N GLN A 81 20.25 4.26 16.79
CA GLN A 81 21.67 4.00 17.02
C GLN A 81 22.45 3.76 15.72
N ASN A 82 21.85 3.06 14.75
CA ASN A 82 22.45 2.82 13.44
C ASN A 82 22.29 4.00 12.48
N ARG A 83 21.60 5.07 12.87
CA ARG A 83 21.42 6.25 12.01
C ARG A 83 22.74 7.00 12.00
N LYS A 84 23.39 7.02 10.83
CA LYS A 84 24.57 7.84 10.60
C LYS A 84 24.23 9.31 10.85
N ASP A 85 25.07 10.01 11.58
CA ASP A 85 24.96 11.46 11.69
C ASP A 85 25.38 12.08 10.35
N ASN A 86 24.47 12.83 9.75
CA ASN A 86 24.66 13.48 8.45
C ASN A 86 24.89 14.99 8.60
N THR A 87 25.07 15.49 9.83
CA THR A 87 25.28 16.92 10.11
C THR A 87 26.47 17.49 9.34
N GLU A 88 27.65 16.87 9.43
CA GLU A 88 28.85 17.33 8.71
C GLU A 88 28.66 17.32 7.19
N ASP A 89 28.08 16.26 6.65
CA ASP A 89 27.82 16.13 5.21
C ASP A 89 26.82 17.21 4.74
N ASN A 90 25.81 17.52 5.55
CA ASN A 90 24.86 18.59 5.26
C ASN A 90 25.51 19.98 5.33
N VAL A 91 26.35 20.24 6.33
CA VAL A 91 27.09 21.51 6.45
C VAL A 91 28.00 21.71 5.24
N ARG A 92 28.74 20.67 4.83
CA ARG A 92 29.57 20.73 3.61
C ARG A 92 28.75 21.05 2.36
N ARG A 93 27.60 20.39 2.19
CA ARG A 93 26.69 20.66 1.05
C ARG A 93 26.13 22.08 1.07
N LEU A 94 25.72 22.58 2.24
CA LEU A 94 25.21 23.95 2.38
C LEU A 94 26.29 24.99 2.08
N LEU A 95 27.53 24.77 2.54
CA LEU A 95 28.65 25.64 2.22
C LEU A 95 28.92 25.66 0.71
N LEU A 96 28.95 24.49 0.06
CA LEU A 96 29.08 24.39 -1.40
C LEU A 96 27.96 25.14 -2.12
N LEU A 97 26.71 24.99 -1.67
CA LEU A 97 25.56 25.71 -2.23
C LEU A 97 25.67 27.22 -2.02
N SER A 98 26.18 27.67 -0.87
CA SER A 98 26.36 29.10 -0.57
C SER A 98 27.41 29.75 -1.46
N SER A 99 28.45 29.00 -1.85
CA SER A 99 29.49 29.46 -2.77
C SER A 99 29.09 29.37 -4.24
N ALA A 100 28.04 28.61 -4.56
CA ALA A 100 27.56 28.48 -5.93
C ALA A 100 26.71 29.70 -6.30
N ASN A 101 27.08 30.40 -7.36
CA ASN A 101 26.26 31.45 -7.95
C ASN A 101 25.05 30.81 -8.67
N ILE A 102 23.99 30.54 -7.91
CA ILE A 102 22.72 30.06 -8.42
C ILE A 102 21.96 31.27 -8.96
N GLY A 103 21.66 31.30 -10.25
CA GLY A 103 20.88 32.39 -10.85
C GLY A 103 19.51 32.55 -10.18
N GLU A 104 19.01 33.78 -10.10
CA GLU A 104 17.80 34.12 -9.33
C GLU A 104 16.58 33.26 -9.69
N GLU A 105 16.37 33.00 -10.99
CA GLU A 105 15.29 32.14 -11.49
C GLU A 105 15.42 30.68 -10.99
N THR A 106 16.64 30.15 -11.04
CA THR A 106 16.93 28.78 -10.58
C THR A 106 16.80 28.66 -9.06
N GLY A 107 17.22 29.70 -8.32
CA GLY A 107 17.04 29.78 -6.87
C GLY A 107 15.56 29.80 -6.48
N ALA A 108 14.75 30.60 -7.16
CA ALA A 108 13.30 30.65 -6.94
C ALA A 108 12.62 29.29 -7.21
N LYS A 109 13.00 28.59 -8.30
CA LYS A 109 12.51 27.23 -8.57
C LYS A 109 12.93 26.25 -7.46
N LEU A 110 14.16 26.36 -6.96
CA LEU A 110 14.68 25.51 -5.88
C LEU A 110 13.89 25.70 -4.56
N VAL A 111 13.63 26.95 -4.18
CA VAL A 111 12.86 27.29 -2.96
C VAL A 111 11.42 26.77 -3.08
N LYS A 112 10.75 27.02 -4.21
CA LYS A 112 9.38 26.51 -4.44
C LYS A 112 9.32 24.98 -4.40
N ARG A 113 10.35 24.29 -4.94
CA ARG A 113 10.48 22.84 -4.84
C ARG A 113 10.68 22.36 -3.40
N ALA A 114 11.50 23.05 -2.61
CA ALA A 114 11.73 22.70 -1.21
C ALA A 114 10.45 22.81 -0.37
N GLN A 115 9.61 23.82 -0.63
CA GLN A 115 8.32 24.00 0.03
C GLN A 115 7.28 22.94 -0.38
N THR A 116 7.19 22.62 -1.68
CA THR A 116 6.17 21.71 -2.22
C THR A 116 6.56 20.23 -2.19
N GLY A 117 7.86 19.93 -2.01
CA GLY A 117 8.41 18.58 -2.04
C GLY A 117 8.40 17.91 -3.42
N ARG A 118 8.05 18.64 -4.49
CA ARG A 118 7.96 18.13 -5.86
C ARG A 118 8.65 19.08 -6.83
N TYR A 119 9.09 18.56 -7.98
CA TYR A 119 9.56 19.41 -9.07
C TYR A 119 8.42 20.31 -9.53
N VAL A 120 8.69 21.62 -9.57
CA VAL A 120 7.77 22.58 -10.16
C VAL A 120 8.01 22.56 -11.65
N VAL A 121 7.19 21.79 -12.36
CA VAL A 121 7.03 21.95 -13.81
C VAL A 121 6.04 23.10 -13.96
N THR A 122 6.45 24.17 -14.62
CA THR A 122 5.50 25.24 -14.97
C THR A 122 4.49 24.67 -15.97
N ALA A 123 3.24 25.15 -15.91
CA ALA A 123 2.20 24.66 -16.82
C ALA A 123 2.64 24.82 -18.29
N ASP A 124 3.34 25.90 -18.60
CA ASP A 124 3.87 26.21 -19.92
C ASP A 124 4.86 25.12 -20.42
N GLU A 125 5.83 24.71 -19.58
CA GLU A 125 6.79 23.64 -19.92
C GLU A 125 6.12 22.27 -20.17
N PHE A 126 4.91 22.06 -19.64
CA PHE A 126 4.13 20.84 -19.88
C PHE A 126 3.28 20.94 -21.15
N MET A 127 2.73 22.12 -21.44
CA MET A 127 1.93 22.38 -22.64
C MET A 127 2.80 22.39 -23.89
N ASP A 128 3.97 23.02 -23.83
CA ASP A 128 4.95 23.05 -24.94
C ASP A 128 5.40 21.64 -25.38
N LYS A 129 5.45 20.68 -24.45
CA LYS A 129 5.78 19.28 -24.75
C LYS A 129 4.63 18.49 -25.36
N LYS A 130 3.40 18.98 -25.22
CA LYS A 130 2.21 18.32 -25.75
C LYS A 130 1.95 18.74 -27.19
N ASP A 131 2.25 20.00 -27.51
CA ASP A 131 2.01 20.58 -28.83
C ASP A 131 3.06 20.14 -29.86
N ASN A 132 4.24 19.70 -29.43
CA ASN A 132 5.31 19.16 -30.29
C ASN A 132 5.19 17.65 -30.57
N LYS A 133 4.05 17.03 -30.30
CA LYS A 133 3.83 15.62 -30.67
C LYS A 133 3.25 15.57 -32.07
N GLU A 134 4.12 15.43 -33.06
CA GLU A 134 3.73 15.04 -34.41
C GLU A 134 2.90 13.74 -34.34
N SER A 135 1.80 13.70 -35.09
CA SER A 135 0.98 12.50 -35.22
C SER A 135 1.85 11.36 -35.72
N ALA A 136 1.72 10.16 -35.13
CA ALA A 136 2.45 8.98 -35.59
C ALA A 136 1.89 8.41 -36.91
N PHE A 137 0.79 8.99 -37.42
CA PHE A 137 0.13 8.61 -38.66
C PHE A 137 0.10 9.79 -39.60
N ASP A 138 0.52 9.53 -40.84
CA ASP A 138 0.45 10.47 -41.96
C ASP A 138 -0.82 10.24 -42.78
N GLU A 139 -1.21 11.21 -43.61
CA GLU A 139 -2.41 11.12 -44.48
C GLU A 139 -2.36 9.87 -45.38
N GLU A 140 -1.17 9.47 -45.84
CA GLU A 140 -0.95 8.26 -46.65
C GLU A 140 -1.27 6.95 -45.90
N ASP A 141 -1.15 6.94 -44.57
CA ASP A 141 -1.48 5.77 -43.76
C ASP A 141 -2.99 5.60 -43.62
N PHE A 142 -3.74 6.70 -43.61
CA PHE A 142 -5.20 6.68 -43.63
C PHE A 142 -5.72 6.16 -44.98
N GLU A 143 -5.11 6.57 -46.10
CA GLU A 143 -5.48 6.06 -47.43
C GLU A 143 -5.25 4.54 -47.55
N LYS A 144 -4.12 4.03 -47.03
CA LYS A 144 -3.86 2.58 -46.99
C LYS A 144 -4.87 1.84 -46.12
N PHE A 145 -5.21 2.40 -44.96
CA PHE A 145 -6.20 1.82 -44.07
C PHE A 145 -7.60 1.73 -44.72
N GLU A 146 -8.03 2.77 -45.46
CA GLU A 146 -9.30 2.75 -46.19
C GLU A 146 -9.32 1.66 -47.28
N GLN A 147 -8.22 1.50 -48.01
CA GLN A 147 -8.09 0.45 -49.03
C GLN A 147 -8.13 -0.96 -48.41
N GLU A 148 -7.46 -1.18 -47.28
CA GLU A 148 -7.52 -2.44 -46.54
C GLU A 148 -8.93 -2.72 -46.00
N LEU A 149 -9.61 -1.70 -45.50
CA LEU A 149 -10.99 -1.83 -45.03
C LEU A 149 -11.92 -2.28 -46.18
N LEU A 150 -11.85 -1.60 -47.32
CA LEU A 150 -12.67 -1.90 -48.51
C LEU A 150 -12.37 -3.29 -49.07
N THR A 151 -11.10 -3.70 -49.14
CA THR A 151 -10.72 -5.03 -49.61
C THR A 151 -11.10 -6.14 -48.62
N SER A 152 -11.10 -5.87 -47.31
CA SER A 152 -11.55 -6.82 -46.29
C SER A 152 -13.07 -7.06 -46.32
N VAL A 153 -13.86 -6.01 -46.59
CA VAL A 153 -15.32 -6.08 -46.69
C VAL A 153 -15.76 -6.78 -47.98
N LEU A 154 -15.00 -6.64 -49.07
CA LEU A 154 -15.30 -7.31 -50.34
C LEU A 154 -14.95 -8.82 -50.35
N ASN A 155 -14.09 -9.26 -49.43
CA ASN A 155 -13.64 -10.65 -49.29
C ASN A 155 -14.37 -11.44 -48.18
N GLN A 156 -15.46 -10.88 -47.61
CA GLN A 156 -16.41 -11.58 -46.73
C GLN A 156 -17.69 -11.95 -47.52
#